data_AF-A0A6V7DSG2-F1
#
_entry.id   AF-A0A6V7DSG2-F1
#
_cell.length_a   1.000
_cell.length_b   1.000
_cell.length_c   1.000
_cell.angle_alpha   90.00
_cell.angle_beta   90.00
_cell.angle_gamma   90.00
#
_symmetry.space_group_name_H-M   'P 1'
#
loop_
_entity.id
_entity.type
_entity.pdbx_description
1 polymer ?
#
loop_
_entity_poly.entity_id
_entity_poly.type
_entity_poly.pdbx_seq_one_letter_code
_entity_poly.pdbx_strand_id
1 'polypeptide(L)'
;MIPAMNSGIQITARSVNIVRGDPSVDASLEAVEVNLSAAPSPRWQACFEFVAQDRQGSLWRERPQFDRDVLRLLAVKGQVAAIRQEIPDLVSAASRLSFAQGLIDSR
;
A
#
# COMPACT_ATOMS: atom_id res chain seq x y z
N MET A 1 -26.31 -22.43 7.50
CA MET A 1 -25.11 -21.56 7.63
C MET A 1 -24.58 -21.34 6.22
N ILE A 2 -24.75 -20.13 5.67
CA ILE A 2 -24.24 -19.77 4.35
C ILE A 2 -22.77 -19.39 4.56
N PRO A 3 -21.80 -19.97 3.82
CA PRO A 3 -20.41 -19.57 3.96
C PRO A 3 -20.30 -18.08 3.64
N ALA A 4 -19.60 -17.34 4.48
CA ALA A 4 -19.39 -15.91 4.32
C ALA A 4 -18.86 -15.67 2.90
N MET A 5 -19.72 -15.11 2.04
CA MET A 5 -19.30 -14.48 0.80
C MET A 5 -18.24 -13.47 1.21
N ASN A 6 -16.99 -13.79 0.92
CA ASN A 6 -15.84 -12.96 1.17
C ASN A 6 -15.94 -11.80 0.18
N SER A 7 -16.84 -10.86 0.49
CA SER A 7 -16.93 -9.55 -0.11
C SER A 7 -15.61 -8.87 0.22
N GLY A 8 -14.56 -9.20 -0.54
CA GLY A 8 -13.22 -8.66 -0.35
C GLY A 8 -13.37 -7.16 -0.40
N ILE A 9 -13.26 -6.51 0.75
CA ILE A 9 -13.39 -5.07 0.87
C ILE A 9 -12.34 -4.49 -0.08
N GLN A 10 -12.79 -3.80 -1.12
CA GLN A 10 -11.88 -3.15 -2.05
C GLN A 10 -11.19 -2.02 -1.28
N ILE A 11 -9.94 -2.26 -0.87
CA ILE A 11 -9.13 -1.26 -0.21
C ILE A 11 -8.75 -0.22 -1.25
N THR A 12 -8.93 1.05 -0.90
CA THR A 12 -8.61 2.21 -1.73
C THR A 12 -7.75 3.20 -0.95
N ALA A 13 -6.91 3.97 -1.64
CA ALA A 13 -6.14 5.06 -1.05
C ALA A 13 -7.04 6.30 -0.91
N ARG A 14 -7.23 6.79 0.31
CA ARG A 14 -8.07 7.97 0.62
C ARG A 14 -7.29 9.27 0.57
N SER A 15 -6.07 9.29 1.11
CA SER A 15 -5.23 10.48 1.11
C SER A 15 -3.76 10.08 1.20
N VAL A 16 -2.89 10.93 0.66
CA VAL A 16 -1.44 10.79 0.68
C VAL A 16 -0.88 12.04 1.34
N ASN A 17 -0.21 11.87 2.48
CA ASN A 17 0.33 12.93 3.32
C ASN A 17 1.86 12.79 3.41
N ILE A 18 2.55 13.93 3.53
CA ILE A 18 3.98 13.96 3.82
C ILE A 18 4.16 14.20 5.31
N VAL A 19 4.83 13.28 5.99
CA VAL A 19 5.24 13.46 7.37
C VAL A 19 6.56 14.22 7.36
N ARG A 20 6.48 15.53 7.63
CA ARG A 20 7.66 16.39 7.68
C ARG A 20 8.29 16.36 9.07
N GLY A 21 9.62 16.30 9.10
CA GLY A 21 10.39 16.55 10.31
C GLY A 21 10.67 15.31 11.16
N ASP A 22 10.64 14.11 10.57
CA ASP A 22 11.21 12.94 11.22
C ASP A 22 12.75 13.00 11.13
N PRO A 23 13.47 13.29 12.23
CA PRO A 23 14.93 13.44 12.20
C PRO A 23 15.64 12.08 12.01
N SER A 24 14.92 10.96 12.09
CA SER A 24 15.46 9.62 11.84
C SER A 24 15.50 9.25 10.35
N VAL A 25 14.84 10.05 9.50
CA VAL A 25 14.80 9.85 8.05
C VAL A 25 15.98 10.56 7.39
N ASP A 26 16.72 9.82 6.56
CA ASP A 26 17.80 10.36 5.73
C ASP A 26 17.33 11.62 4.95
N ALA A 27 18.17 12.65 4.86
CA ALA A 27 17.85 13.91 4.19
C ALA A 27 17.49 13.76 2.69
N SER A 28 17.81 12.60 2.09
CA SER A 28 17.45 12.19 0.73
C SER A 28 16.07 11.53 0.61
N LEU A 29 15.36 11.33 1.72
CA LEU A 29 14.07 10.66 1.79
C LEU A 29 12.98 11.56 2.40
N GLU A 30 11.73 11.24 2.10
CA GLU A 30 10.54 11.89 2.67
C GLU A 30 9.59 10.80 3.19
N ALA A 31 9.19 10.88 4.46
CA ALA A 31 8.19 9.98 5.00
C ALA A 31 6.81 10.32 4.41
N VAL A 32 6.15 9.31 3.85
CA VAL A 32 4.83 9.42 3.23
C VAL A 32 3.87 8.47 3.92
N GLU A 33 2.73 9.02 4.34
CA GLU A 33 1.63 8.26 4.91
C GLU A 33 0.44 8.27 3.95
N VAL A 34 -0.06 7.07 3.65
CA VAL A 34 -1.24 6.86 2.82
C VAL A 34 -2.35 6.30 3.70
N ASN A 35 -3.43 7.04 3.85
CA ASN A 35 -4.62 6.51 4.52
C ASN A 35 -5.39 5.60 3.55
N LEU A 36 -5.70 4.40 4.01
CA LEU A 36 -6.45 3.38 3.29
C LEU A 36 -7.92 3.40 3.72
N SER A 37 -8.80 2.81 2.92
CA SER A 37 -10.22 2.74 3.24
C SER A 37 -10.58 1.75 4.35
N ALA A 38 -9.68 0.81 4.64
CA ALA A 38 -9.78 -0.19 5.67
C ALA A 38 -8.38 -0.74 6.01
N ALA A 39 -8.26 -1.39 7.17
CA ALA A 39 -7.02 -2.08 7.54
C ALA A 39 -6.77 -3.29 6.61
N PRO A 40 -5.59 -3.38 5.97
CA PRO A 40 -5.30 -4.46 5.03
C PRO A 40 -5.01 -5.77 5.76
N SER A 41 -5.61 -6.85 5.25
CA SER A 41 -5.30 -8.21 5.71
C SER A 41 -3.87 -8.61 5.32
N PRO A 42 -3.25 -9.59 6.01
CA PRO A 42 -1.91 -10.07 5.67
C PRO A 42 -1.77 -10.51 4.21
N ARG A 43 -2.81 -11.15 3.65
CA ARG A 43 -2.86 -11.54 2.23
C ARG A 43 -2.80 -10.31 1.32
N TRP A 44 -3.56 -9.28 1.64
CA TRP A 44 -3.55 -8.04 0.86
C TRP A 44 -2.20 -7.34 0.93
N GLN A 45 -1.58 -7.29 2.12
CA GLN A 45 -0.25 -6.68 2.30
C GLN A 45 0.82 -7.38 1.46
N ALA A 46 0.82 -8.73 1.43
CA ALA A 46 1.71 -9.51 0.57
C ALA A 46 1.47 -9.24 -0.93
N CYS A 47 0.20 -9.11 -1.34
CA CYS A 47 -0.14 -8.73 -2.72
C CYS A 47 0.34 -7.33 -3.06
N PHE A 48 0.22 -6.38 -2.13
CA PHE A 48 0.73 -5.02 -2.30
C PHE A 48 2.24 -5.01 -2.44
N GLU A 49 2.97 -5.67 -1.55
CA GLU A 49 4.42 -5.79 -1.65
C GLU A 49 4.85 -6.38 -2.99
N PHE A 50 4.17 -7.43 -3.46
CA PHE A 50 4.45 -8.05 -4.76
C PHE A 50 4.26 -7.08 -5.93
N VAL A 51 3.14 -6.35 -6.00
CA VAL A 51 2.92 -5.38 -7.10
C VAL A 51 3.83 -4.16 -6.99
N ALA A 52 4.23 -3.81 -5.77
CA ALA A 52 5.10 -2.68 -5.45
C ALA A 52 6.58 -2.96 -5.76
N GLN A 53 7.00 -4.21 -5.91
CA GLN A 53 8.42 -4.57 -6.14
C GLN A 53 9.01 -3.90 -7.39
N ASP A 54 8.25 -3.80 -8.49
CA ASP A 54 8.68 -3.14 -9.73
C ASP A 54 8.97 -1.63 -9.54
N ARG A 55 8.34 -1.02 -8.52
CA ARG A 55 8.41 0.42 -8.21
C ARG A 55 9.29 0.73 -7.01
N GLN A 56 9.69 -0.31 -6.28
CA GLN A 56 10.62 -0.21 -5.19
C GLN A 56 12.03 0.14 -5.74
N GLY A 57 12.68 1.12 -5.12
CA GLY A 57 13.98 1.65 -5.52
C GLY A 57 13.92 2.88 -6.43
N SER A 58 12.87 3.04 -7.25
CA SER A 58 12.66 4.24 -8.07
C SER A 58 11.81 5.29 -7.36
N LEU A 59 10.76 4.87 -6.65
CA LEU A 59 9.83 5.76 -5.94
C LEU A 59 10.07 5.79 -4.42
N TRP A 60 10.35 4.66 -3.80
CA TRP A 60 10.64 4.53 -2.36
C TRP A 60 11.75 3.51 -2.11
N ARG A 61 12.48 3.65 -1.00
CA ARG A 61 13.67 2.81 -0.71
C ARG A 61 13.36 1.56 0.09
N GLU A 62 12.47 1.67 1.07
CA GLU A 62 12.23 0.61 2.04
C GLU A 62 10.94 -0.16 1.75
N ARG A 63 10.72 -1.26 2.46
CA ARG A 63 9.44 -1.97 2.36
C ARG A 63 8.32 -1.11 2.93
N PRO A 64 7.13 -1.12 2.31
CA PRO A 64 5.94 -0.50 2.87
C PRO A 64 5.65 -1.07 4.26
N GLN A 65 5.34 -0.21 5.21
CA GLN A 65 4.87 -0.63 6.54
C GLN A 65 3.37 -0.37 6.65
N PHE A 66 2.65 -1.32 7.23
CA PHE A 66 1.21 -1.20 7.43
C PHE A 66 0.89 -1.12 8.92
N ASP A 67 0.19 -0.07 9.31
CA ASP A 67 -0.28 0.15 10.67
C ASP A 67 -1.77 0.49 10.62
N ARG A 68 -2.63 -0.47 10.99
CA ARG A 68 -4.09 -0.37 10.81
C ARG A 68 -4.44 -0.01 9.37
N ASP A 69 -5.14 1.09 9.14
CA ASP A 69 -5.53 1.64 7.85
C ASP A 69 -4.49 2.62 7.29
N VAL A 70 -3.27 2.66 7.81
CA VAL A 70 -2.20 3.54 7.33
C VAL A 70 -1.10 2.72 6.67
N LEU A 71 -0.75 3.08 5.45
CA LEU A 71 0.45 2.63 4.75
C LEU A 71 1.54 3.70 4.89
N ARG A 72 2.70 3.32 5.41
CA ARG A 72 3.89 4.18 5.52
C ARG A 72 4.94 3.78 4.49
N LEU A 73 5.53 4.79 3.84
CA LEU A 73 6.55 4.66 2.81
C LEU A 73 7.67 5.68 3.05
N LEU A 74 8.91 5.32 2.74
CA LEU A 74 10.01 6.28 2.64
C LEU A 74 10.27 6.60 1.18
N ALA A 75 9.67 7.70 0.72
CA ALA A 75 9.79 8.20 -0.64
C ALA A 75 11.20 8.73 -0.90
N VAL A 76 11.70 8.57 -2.13
CA VAL A 76 12.86 9.33 -2.58
C VAL A 76 12.46 10.79 -2.72
N LYS A 77 13.29 11.72 -2.24
CA LYS A 77 12.98 13.16 -2.25
C LYS A 77 12.64 13.63 -3.67
N GLY A 78 11.53 14.36 -3.80
CA GLY A 78 11.02 14.82 -5.09
C GLY A 78 10.14 13.81 -5.85
N GLN A 79 10.05 12.55 -5.39
CA GLN A 79 9.17 11.54 -5.97
C GLN A 79 7.78 11.47 -5.34
N VAL A 80 7.49 12.28 -4.32
CA VAL A 80 6.17 12.28 -3.65
C VAL A 80 5.03 12.54 -4.64
N ALA A 81 5.23 13.41 -5.63
CA ALA A 81 4.23 13.65 -6.66
C ALA A 81 3.94 12.40 -7.50
N ALA A 82 4.98 11.63 -7.86
CA ALA A 82 4.85 10.37 -8.57
C ALA A 82 4.16 9.31 -7.70
N ILE A 83 4.55 9.19 -6.43
CA ILE A 83 3.88 8.30 -5.45
C ILE A 83 2.39 8.64 -5.37
N ARG A 84 2.03 9.92 -5.29
CA ARG A 84 0.62 10.33 -5.20
C ARG A 84 -0.20 9.91 -6.43
N GLN A 85 0.42 9.83 -7.61
CA GLN A 85 -0.23 9.37 -8.83
C GLN A 85 -0.30 7.85 -8.90
N GLU A 86 0.77 7.13 -8.50
CA GLU A 86 0.85 5.67 -8.67
C GLU A 86 0.18 4.88 -7.54
N ILE A 87 0.16 5.39 -6.31
CA ILE A 87 -0.37 4.67 -5.15
C ILE A 87 -1.82 4.20 -5.32
N PRO A 88 -2.76 5.02 -5.84
CA PRO A 88 -4.13 4.55 -6.09
C PRO A 88 -4.20 3.31 -7.00
N ASP A 89 -3.34 3.25 -8.02
CA ASP A 89 -3.27 2.14 -8.96
C ASP A 89 -2.66 0.89 -8.33
N LEU A 90 -1.58 1.05 -7.56
CA LEU A 90 -0.94 -0.04 -6.81
C LEU A 90 -1.90 -0.65 -5.77
N VAL A 91 -2.60 0.19 -5.02
CA VAL A 91 -3.62 -0.23 -4.05
C VAL A 91 -4.75 -0.98 -4.75
N SER A 92 -5.19 -0.49 -5.91
CA SER A 92 -6.24 -1.16 -6.71
C SER A 92 -5.77 -2.51 -7.27
N ALA A 93 -4.51 -2.60 -7.73
CA ALA A 93 -3.91 -3.83 -8.23
C ALA A 93 -3.77 -4.88 -7.11
N ALA A 94 -3.30 -4.47 -5.94
CA ALA A 94 -3.21 -5.33 -4.75
C ALA A 94 -4.58 -5.87 -4.33
N SER A 95 -5.61 -5.01 -4.33
CA SER A 95 -6.99 -5.42 -4.05
C SER A 95 -7.48 -6.48 -5.02
N ARG A 96 -7.30 -6.29 -6.34
CA ARG A 96 -7.68 -7.28 -7.36
C ARG A 96 -6.93 -8.61 -7.18
N LEU A 97 -5.62 -8.55 -6.94
CA LEU A 97 -4.79 -9.74 -6.77
C LEU A 97 -5.17 -10.51 -5.51
N SER A 98 -5.38 -9.82 -4.38
CA SER A 98 -5.79 -10.44 -3.12
C SER A 98 -7.16 -11.10 -3.21
N PHE A 99 -8.09 -10.50 -3.96
CA PHE A 99 -9.40 -11.07 -4.23
C PHE A 99 -9.29 -12.33 -5.10
N ALA A 100 -8.52 -12.27 -6.18
CA ALA A 100 -8.28 -13.43 -7.04
C ALA A 100 -7.66 -14.61 -6.28
N GLN A 101 -6.68 -14.36 -5.41
CA GLN A 101 -6.10 -15.39 -4.55
C GLN A 101 -7.12 -15.96 -3.56
N GLY A 102 -8.00 -15.12 -2.98
CA GLY A 102 -9.07 -15.60 -2.10
C GLY A 102 -10.06 -16.55 -2.78
N LEU A 103 -10.30 -16.38 -4.07
CA LEU A 103 -11.12 -17.32 -4.86
C LEU A 103 -10.41 -18.65 -5.12
N ILE A 104 -9.08 -18.63 -5.27
CA ILE A 104 -8.27 -19.84 -5.48
C ILE A 104 -8.20 -20.65 -4.19
N ASP A 105 -7.97 -20.01 -3.04
CA ASP A 105 -7.89 -20.68 -1.72
C ASP A 105 -9.24 -21.29 -1.27
N SER A 106 -10.35 -20.86 -1.86
CA SER A 106 -11.70 -21.35 -1.51
C SER A 106 -12.16 -22.54 -2.38
N ARG A 107 -11.29 -23.06 -3.24
CA ARG A 107 -11.54 -24.18 -4.16
C ARG A 107 -10.85 -25.45 -3.68
#